data_AF-A0A382R6T5-F1
#
_entry.id   AF-A0A382R6T5-F1
#
_cell.length_a   1.000
_cell.length_b   1.000
_cell.length_c   1.000
_cell.angle_alpha   90.00
_cell.angle_beta   90.00
_cell.angle_gamma   90.00
#
_symmetry.space_group_name_H-M   'P 1'
#
loop_
_entity.id
_entity.type
_entity.pdbx_description
1 polymer ?
#
loop_
_entity_poly.entity_id
_entity_poly.type
_entity_poly.pdbx_seq_one_letter_code
_entity_poly.pdbx_strand_id
1 'polypeptide(L)' 'MGYTASIHYDWRLYKEDIAGSIAHVRMLGDQGVINPEEAKTIITGLEAIRSEIAEEVFP' A
#
# COMPACT_ATOMS: atom_id res chain seq x y z
N MET A 1 -12.89 -17.85 -15.07
CA MET A 1 -11.43 -17.86 -15.29
C MET A 1 -10.86 -16.74 -14.43
N GLY A 2 -10.21 -17.09 -13.31
CA GLY A 2 -9.43 -16.17 -12.47
C GLY A 2 -10.18 -15.14 -11.63
N TYR A 3 -10.83 -15.54 -10.54
CA TYR A 3 -11.23 -14.62 -9.47
C TYR A 3 -10.59 -15.03 -8.14
N THR A 4 -9.26 -15.06 -8.13
CA THR A 4 -8.45 -15.03 -6.91
C THR A 4 -8.14 -13.59 -6.55
N ALA A 5 -9.10 -12.70 -6.71
CA ALA A 5 -9.00 -11.38 -6.16
C ALA A 5 -9.35 -11.56 -4.68
N SER A 6 -8.35 -11.47 -3.81
CA SER A 6 -8.51 -11.24 -2.36
C SER A 6 -9.21 -9.90 -2.11
N ILE A 7 -10.35 -9.65 -2.75
CA ILE A 7 -11.21 -8.47 -2.60
C ILE A 7 -12.21 -8.62 -1.45
N HIS A 8 -12.11 -9.74 -0.73
CA HIS A 8 -12.48 -9.77 0.67
C HIS A 8 -11.21 -9.62 1.52
N TYR A 9 -10.34 -8.67 1.16
CA TYR A 9 -9.41 -8.15 2.14
C TYR A 9 -10.28 -7.49 3.20
N ASP A 10 -10.43 -8.19 4.32
CA ASP A 10 -11.02 -7.71 5.55
C ASP A 10 -10.69 -6.21 5.68
N TRP A 11 -11.70 -5.34 5.64
CA TRP A 11 -11.57 -3.92 6.03
C TRP A 11 -10.94 -3.74 7.43
N ARG A 12 -10.74 -4.84 8.16
CA ARG A 12 -10.05 -4.90 9.44
C ARG A 12 -8.53 -5.06 9.33
N LEU A 13 -8.00 -5.55 8.20
CA LEU A 13 -6.58 -5.86 7.99
C LEU A 13 -5.86 -4.88 7.04
N TYR A 14 -6.57 -3.93 6.43
CA TYR A 14 -5.96 -2.98 5.47
C TYR A 14 -4.83 -2.14 6.08
N LYS A 15 -4.89 -1.86 7.40
CA LYS A 15 -3.87 -1.07 8.08
C LYS A 15 -2.53 -1.81 8.12
N GLU A 16 -2.58 -3.09 8.42
CA GLU A 16 -1.43 -3.98 8.48
C GLU A 16 -0.84 -4.21 7.09
N ASP A 17 -1.69 -4.40 6.07
CA ASP A 17 -1.26 -4.59 4.68
C ASP A 17 -0.54 -3.35 4.12
N ILE A 18 -1.11 -2.16 4.35
CA ILE A 18 -0.51 -0.89 3.94
C ILE A 18 0.79 -0.66 4.70
N ALA A 19 0.84 -0.95 6.01
CA ALA A 19 2.08 -0.81 6.79
C ALA A 19 3.18 -1.75 6.28
N GLY A 20 2.84 -3.00 5.98
CA GLY A 20 3.75 -3.97 5.36
C GLY A 20 4.25 -3.52 3.99
N SER A 21 3.35 -2.99 3.16
CA SER A 21 3.68 -2.45 1.84
C SER A 21 4.61 -1.24 1.94
N ILE A 22 4.38 -0.31 2.87
CA ILE A 22 5.28 0.83 3.12
C ILE A 22 6.67 0.36 3.57
N ALA A 23 6.73 -0.60 4.49
CA ALA A 23 8.01 -1.15 4.96
C ALA A 23 8.79 -1.80 3.80
N HIS A 24 8.09 -2.56 2.95
CA HIS A 24 8.68 -3.18 1.78
C HIS A 24 9.21 -2.15 0.78
N VAL A 25 8.43 -1.10 0.47
CA VAL A 25 8.85 -0.03 -0.45
C VAL A 25 10.06 0.74 0.08
N ARG A 26 10.11 1.01 1.39
CA ARG A 26 11.29 1.62 2.01
C ARG A 26 12.53 0.75 1.84
N MET A 27 12.42 -0.54 2.13
CA MET A 27 13.50 -1.50 1.92
C MET A 27 13.95 -1.53 0.45
N LEU A 28 13.03 -1.51 -0.51
CA LEU A 28 13.38 -1.47 -1.94
C LEU A 28 14.16 -0.20 -2.31
N GLY A 29 13.77 0.96 -1.77
CA GLY A 29 14.51 2.22 -1.95
C GLY A 29 15.91 2.17 -1.35
N ASP A 30 16.04 1.63 -0.13
CA ASP A 30 17.33 1.49 0.57
C ASP A 30 18.28 0.52 -0.15
N GLN A 31 17.75 -0.53 -0.77
CA GLN A 31 18.52 -1.46 -1.59
C GLN A 31 18.84 -0.93 -2.99
N GLY A 32 18.34 0.25 -3.37
CA GLY A 32 18.52 0.84 -4.69
C GLY A 32 17.80 0.09 -5.81
N VAL A 33 16.80 -0.75 -5.47
CA VAL A 33 15.96 -1.44 -6.45
C VAL A 33 15.01 -0.45 -7.16
N ILE A 34 14.58 0.57 -6.42
CA ILE A 34 13.82 1.71 -6.93
C ILE A 34 14.49 2.99 -6.47
N ASN A 35 14.27 4.09 -7.19
CA ASN A 35 14.85 5.36 -6.78
C ASN A 35 14.15 5.89 -5.51
N PRO A 36 14.86 6.62 -4.63
CA PRO A 36 14.25 7.19 -3.41
C PRO A 36 13.02 8.06 -3.68
N GLU A 37 12.98 8.76 -4.81
CA GLU A 37 11.83 9.57 -5.21
C GLU A 37 10.63 8.70 -5.62
N GLU A 38 10.87 7.56 -6.28
CA GLU A 38 9.82 6.59 -6.60
C GLU A 38 9.29 5.95 -5.32
N ALA A 39 10.18 5.53 -4.41
CA ALA A 39 9.80 5.00 -3.10
C ALA A 39 8.92 5.99 -2.33
N LYS A 40 9.30 7.28 -2.30
CA LYS A 40 8.52 8.34 -1.65
C LYS A 40 7.16 8.53 -2.32
N THR A 41 7.09 8.48 -3.64
CA THR A 41 5.84 8.60 -4.40
C THR A 41 4.89 7.46 -4.07
N ILE A 42 5.38 6.22 -4.05
CA ILE A 42 4.59 5.03 -3.72
C ILE A 42 4.11 5.09 -2.26
N ILE A 43 4.97 5.43 -1.31
CA ILE A 43 4.60 5.58 0.11
C ILE A 43 3.50 6.63 0.27
N THR A 44 3.59 7.75 -0.44
CA THR A 44 2.57 8.80 -0.41
C THR A 44 1.23 8.30 -0.95
N GLY A 45 1.24 7.52 -2.03
CA GLY A 45 0.03 6.87 -2.55
C GLY A 45 -0.59 5.88 -1.57
N LEU A 46 0.23 5.06 -0.90
CA LEU A 46 -0.23 4.10 0.11
C LEU A 46 -0.86 4.80 1.33
N GLU A 47 -0.31 5.94 1.76
CA GLU A 47 -0.89 6.78 2.82
C GLU A 47 -2.21 7.43 2.40
N ALA A 48 -2.33 7.84 1.13
CA ALA A 48 -3.58 8.36 0.57
C ALA A 48 -4.67 7.28 0.56
N ILE A 49 -4.36 6.08 0.05
CA ILE A 49 -5.24 4.91 0.07
C ILE A 49 -5.70 4.60 1.51
N ARG A 50 -4.78 4.64 2.49
CA ARG A 50 -5.13 4.41 3.90
C ARG A 50 -6.16 5.41 4.40
N SER A 51 -6.02 6.68 4.01
CA SER A 51 -6.93 7.76 4.40
C SER A 51 -8.28 7.59 3.70
N GLU A 52 -8.28 7.32 2.41
CA GLU A 52 -9.50 7.10 1.62
C GLU A 52 -10.31 5.90 2.15
N ILE A 53 -9.65 4.80 2.55
CA ILE A 53 -10.33 3.65 3.18
C ILE A 53 -10.87 4.02 4.56
N ALA A 54 -10.12 4.80 5.36
CA ALA A 54 -10.55 5.23 6.68
C ALA A 54 -11.75 6.19 6.63
N GLU A 55 -11.88 6.96 5.56
CA GLU A 55 -12.99 7.89 5.30
C GLU A 55 -14.16 7.23 4.53
N GLU A 56 -14.06 5.93 4.21
CA GLU A 56 -15.04 5.19 3.39
C GLU A 56 -15.28 5.84 2.00
N VAL A 57 -14.27 6.55 1.48
CA VAL A 57 -14.30 7.21 0.15
C VAL A 57 -13.44 6.49 -0.88
N PHE A 58 -12.73 5.42 -0.49
CA PHE A 58 -11.99 4.57 -1.41
C PHE A 58 -12.96 3.78 -2.31
N PRO A 59 -12.82 3.87 -3.65
CA PRO A 59 -13.75 3.27 -4.61
C PRO A 59 -13.72 1.74 -4.68
#